data_AF-A0A967J0Y8-F1
#
_entry.id   AF-A0A967J0Y8-F1
#
_cell.length_a   1.000
_cell.length_b   1.000
_cell.length_c   1.000
_cell.angle_alpha   90.00
_cell.angle_beta   90.00
_cell.angle_gamma   90.00
#
_symmetry.space_group_name_H-M   'P 1'
#
loop_
_entity.id
_entity.type
_entity.pdbx_description
1 polymer ?
#
loop_
_entity_poly.entity_id
_entity_poly.type
_entity_poly.pdbx_seq_one_letter_code
_entity_poly.pdbx_strand_id
1 'polypeptide(L)'
;PFHMSMNYRSVVIFGEARRVRDADEKWEAARVVTEHVLPGRWDDSRLPTTSEMNQTAMLALPISEASAKVRTGPPGDDEADYALGHWAGVLPRTVGFGPPVDDPRLTPGIDPPDYITGYGRPT
;
A
#
# COMPACT_ATOMS: atom_id res chain seq x y z
N PRO A 1 -23.43 21.16 6.20
CA PRO A 1 -22.53 20.11 6.72
C PRO A 1 -22.98 18.67 6.46
N PHE A 2 -24.28 18.40 6.28
CA PHE A 2 -24.82 17.05 6.11
C PHE A 2 -24.29 16.31 4.86
N HIS A 3 -24.18 16.99 3.71
CA HIS A 3 -23.68 16.41 2.45
C HIS A 3 -22.14 16.36 2.32
N MET A 4 -21.41 16.71 3.40
CA MET A 4 -19.95 16.64 3.40
C MET A 4 -19.48 15.18 3.38
N SER A 5 -18.58 14.84 2.46
CA SER A 5 -18.13 13.46 2.25
C SER A 5 -16.68 13.40 1.76
N MET A 6 -16.22 12.19 1.46
CA MET A 6 -14.86 11.90 0.98
C MET A 6 -14.91 10.96 -0.22
N ASN A 7 -14.09 11.23 -1.24
CA ASN A 7 -13.84 10.25 -2.29
C ASN A 7 -12.83 9.21 -1.79
N TYR A 8 -13.16 7.92 -1.91
CA TYR A 8 -12.35 6.83 -1.39
C TYR A 8 -12.56 5.52 -2.16
N ARG A 9 -11.65 4.57 -1.94
CA ARG A 9 -11.75 3.17 -2.31
C ARG A 9 -11.47 2.34 -1.06
N SER A 10 -12.32 1.37 -0.76
CA SER A 10 -12.14 0.47 0.39
C SER A 10 -12.56 -0.94 0.02
N VAL A 11 -11.86 -1.93 0.60
CA VAL A 11 -12.18 -3.36 0.49
C VAL A 11 -12.13 -3.96 1.90
N VAL A 12 -13.12 -4.78 2.23
CA VAL A 12 -13.14 -5.66 3.40
C VAL A 12 -13.08 -7.09 2.89
N ILE A 13 -12.09 -7.86 3.35
CA ILE A 13 -11.91 -9.27 2.98
C ILE A 13 -12.24 -10.12 4.22
N PHE A 14 -13.07 -11.14 4.05
CA PHE A 14 -13.44 -12.08 5.10
C PHE A 14 -12.80 -13.45 4.83
N GLY A 15 -12.39 -14.13 5.89
CA GLY A 15 -11.87 -15.48 5.80
C GLY A 15 -10.97 -15.82 7.00
N GLU A 16 -10.52 -17.07 7.01
CA GLU A 16 -9.54 -17.55 7.98
C GLU A 16 -8.16 -17.58 7.32
N ALA A 17 -7.20 -16.85 7.89
CA ALA A 17 -5.83 -16.89 7.42
C ALA A 17 -5.17 -18.21 7.87
N ARG A 18 -4.54 -18.91 6.93
CA ARG A 18 -3.70 -20.08 7.27
C ARG A 18 -2.27 -19.64 7.51
N ARG A 19 -1.60 -20.31 8.45
CA ARG A 19 -0.14 -20.17 8.62
C ARG A 19 0.58 -20.93 7.51
N VAL A 20 1.49 -20.25 6.82
CA VAL A 20 2.41 -20.87 5.86
C VAL A 20 3.48 -21.63 6.64
N ARG A 21 3.52 -22.96 6.44
CA ARG A 21 4.42 -23.88 7.15
C ARG A 21 5.47 -24.52 6.25
N ASP A 22 5.11 -24.74 4.99
CA ASP A 22 6.05 -25.23 4.00
C ASP A 22 7.20 -24.24 3.82
N ALA A 23 8.43 -24.75 3.76
CA ALA A 23 9.61 -23.90 3.73
C ALA A 23 9.70 -23.12 2.42
N ASP A 24 9.50 -23.80 1.29
CA ASP A 24 9.62 -23.20 -0.05
C ASP A 24 8.52 -22.15 -0.28
N GLU A 25 7.28 -22.46 0.12
CA GLU A 25 6.17 -21.50 0.12
C GLU A 25 6.49 -20.27 0.98
N LYS A 26 7.15 -20.46 2.12
CA LYS A 26 7.49 -19.36 3.03
C LYS A 26 8.55 -18.44 2.45
N TRP A 27 9.57 -19.00 1.79
CA TRP A 27 10.59 -18.23 1.09
C TRP A 27 10.00 -17.47 -0.10
N GLU A 28 9.12 -18.12 -0.86
CA GLU A 28 8.42 -17.47 -1.96
C GLU A 28 7.50 -16.36 -1.45
N ALA A 29 6.78 -16.57 -0.35
CA ALA A 29 5.96 -15.53 0.27
C ALA A 29 6.80 -14.32 0.72
N ALA A 30 7.98 -14.54 1.30
CA ALA A 30 8.90 -13.45 1.66
C ALA A 30 9.37 -12.66 0.45
N ARG A 31 9.71 -13.35 -0.64
CA ARG A 31 10.07 -12.73 -1.92
C ARG A 31 8.91 -11.90 -2.47
N VAL A 32 7.72 -12.50 -2.60
CA VAL A 32 6.52 -11.84 -3.14
C VAL A 32 6.12 -10.61 -2.32
N VAL A 33 6.17 -10.68 -0.99
CA VAL A 33 5.86 -9.53 -0.13
C VAL A 33 6.91 -8.42 -0.32
N THR A 34 8.20 -8.77 -0.35
CA THR A 34 9.27 -7.79 -0.60
C THR A 34 9.08 -7.09 -1.93
N GLU A 35 8.86 -7.86 -3.00
CA GLU A 35 8.67 -7.36 -4.36
C GLU A 35 7.36 -6.59 -4.54
N HIS A 36 6.30 -6.94 -3.81
CA HIS A 36 5.05 -6.16 -3.81
C HIS A 36 5.24 -4.80 -3.15
N VAL A 37 6.01 -4.73 -2.07
CA VAL A 37 6.30 -3.47 -1.38
C VAL A 37 7.28 -2.64 -2.19
N LEU A 38 8.34 -3.24 -2.70
CA LEU A 38 9.43 -2.52 -3.35
C LEU A 38 10.05 -3.41 -4.45
N PRO A 39 9.55 -3.32 -5.69
CA PRO A 39 10.03 -4.15 -6.80
C PRO A 39 11.54 -4.01 -7.02
N GLY A 40 12.24 -5.12 -7.19
CA GLY A 40 13.68 -5.22 -7.34
C GLY A 40 14.46 -5.35 -6.03
N ARG A 41 13.82 -5.13 -4.87
CA ARG A 41 14.52 -5.10 -3.58
C ARG A 41 15.04 -6.46 -3.14
N TRP A 42 14.35 -7.54 -3.49
CA TRP A 42 14.73 -8.88 -3.06
C TRP A 42 16.13 -9.25 -3.55
N ASP A 43 16.41 -8.98 -4.83
CA ASP A 43 17.70 -9.31 -5.45
C ASP A 43 18.79 -8.25 -5.15
N ASP A 44 18.39 -7.02 -4.83
CA ASP A 44 19.28 -5.90 -4.48
C ASP A 44 19.53 -5.76 -2.95
N SER A 45 19.27 -6.82 -2.18
CA SER A 45 19.57 -6.83 -0.75
C SER A 45 20.03 -8.19 -0.27
N ARG A 46 20.65 -8.23 0.92
CA ARG A 46 21.01 -9.50 1.55
C ARG A 46 19.73 -10.29 1.82
N LEU A 47 19.66 -11.50 1.24
CA LEU A 47 18.57 -12.42 1.51
C LEU A 47 18.48 -12.76 3.02
N PRO A 48 17.27 -13.04 3.53
CA PRO A 48 17.09 -13.56 4.88
C PRO A 48 17.95 -14.82 5.10
N THR A 49 18.32 -15.08 6.34
CA THR A 49 18.88 -16.36 6.77
C THR A 49 17.76 -17.32 7.16
N THR A 50 18.05 -18.62 7.21
CA THR A 50 17.09 -19.63 7.72
C THR A 50 16.62 -19.32 9.14
N SER A 51 17.49 -18.77 9.99
CA SER A 51 17.12 -18.39 11.36
C SER A 51 16.12 -17.23 11.38
N GLU A 52 16.37 -16.18 10.57
CA GLU A 52 15.44 -15.06 10.40
C GLU A 52 14.09 -15.56 9.86
N MET A 53 14.12 -16.42 8.84
CA MET A 53 12.92 -17.03 8.28
C MET A 53 12.15 -17.85 9.32
N ASN A 54 12.82 -18.60 10.20
CA ASN A 54 12.15 -19.36 11.26
C ASN A 54 11.44 -18.48 12.29
N GLN A 55 11.97 -17.28 12.55
CA GLN A 55 11.40 -16.32 13.49
C GLN A 55 10.22 -15.52 12.90
N THR A 56 10.11 -15.43 11.57
CA THR A 56 9.00 -14.76 10.90
C THR A 56 7.82 -15.71 10.68
N ALA A 57 6.59 -15.30 11.04
CA ALA A 57 5.38 -16.02 10.66
C ALA A 57 4.78 -15.40 9.38
N MET A 58 4.50 -16.23 8.37
CA MET A 58 3.80 -15.83 7.16
C MET A 58 2.37 -16.37 7.21
N LEU A 59 1.41 -15.53 6.85
CA LEU A 59 -0.01 -15.86 6.80
C LEU A 59 -0.53 -15.67 5.38
N ALA A 60 -1.31 -16.63 4.90
CA ALA A 60 -2.01 -16.55 3.62
C ALA A 60 -3.52 -16.51 3.87
N LEU A 61 -4.18 -15.47 3.35
CA LEU A 61 -5.63 -15.32 3.40
C LEU A 61 -6.18 -15.47 1.98
N PRO A 62 -6.95 -16.54 1.68
CA PRO A 62 -7.64 -16.63 0.40
C PRO A 62 -8.68 -15.50 0.29
N ILE A 63 -8.73 -14.84 -0.86
CA ILE A 63 -9.74 -13.82 -1.16
C ILE A 63 -10.96 -14.53 -1.76
N SER A 64 -11.68 -15.29 -0.94
CA SER A 64 -12.90 -16.01 -1.33
C SER A 64 -14.16 -15.17 -1.10
N GLU A 65 -14.13 -14.28 -0.10
CA GLU A 65 -15.23 -13.39 0.24
C GLU A 65 -14.71 -11.97 0.48
N ALA A 66 -15.26 -10.99 -0.23
CA ALA A 66 -14.89 -9.59 -0.08
C ALA A 66 -16.04 -8.65 -0.42
N SER A 67 -16.04 -7.48 0.19
CA SER A 67 -16.92 -6.35 -0.14
C SER A 67 -16.07 -5.13 -0.47
N ALA A 68 -16.40 -4.44 -1.56
CA ALA A 68 -15.71 -3.24 -2.00
C ALA A 68 -16.68 -2.06 -2.10
N LYS A 69 -16.22 -0.87 -1.70
CA LYS A 69 -16.97 0.38 -1.86
C LYS A 69 -16.09 1.47 -2.41
N VAL A 70 -16.61 2.18 -3.40
CA VAL A 70 -15.94 3.29 -4.06
C VAL A 70 -16.88 4.49 -4.06
N ARG A 71 -16.36 5.66 -3.69
CA ARG A 71 -17.02 6.95 -3.91
C ARG A 71 -16.09 7.83 -4.72
N THR A 72 -16.60 8.37 -5.82
CA THR A 72 -15.96 9.39 -6.64
C THR A 72 -16.98 10.46 -7.01
N GLY A 73 -16.52 11.57 -7.57
CA GLY A 73 -17.40 12.64 -8.05
C GLY A 73 -17.62 13.79 -7.06
N PRO A 74 -18.46 14.76 -7.45
CA PRO A 74 -18.72 15.99 -6.70
C PRO A 74 -19.59 15.77 -5.44
N PRO A 75 -19.80 16.80 -4.61
CA PRO A 75 -20.91 16.84 -3.65
C PRO A 75 -22.25 16.70 -4.36
N GLY A 76 -23.24 16.13 -3.68
CA GLY A 76 -24.63 16.12 -4.12
C GLY A 76 -25.45 16.89 -3.10
N ASP A 77 -25.65 18.19 -3.36
CA ASP A 77 -26.43 19.07 -2.48
C ASP A 77 -27.91 19.07 -2.90
N ASP A 78 -28.80 19.49 -1.98
CA ASP A 78 -30.22 19.62 -2.29
C ASP A 78 -30.47 20.87 -3.16
N GLU A 79 -31.50 20.85 -4.01
CA GLU A 79 -31.76 21.93 -4.99
C GLU A 79 -31.81 23.33 -4.35
N ALA A 80 -32.40 23.45 -3.15
CA ALA A 80 -32.51 24.71 -2.43
C ALA A 80 -31.14 25.27 -1.98
N ASP A 81 -30.14 24.41 -1.76
CA ASP A 81 -28.82 24.81 -1.26
C ASP A 81 -27.98 25.52 -2.33
N TYR A 82 -28.22 25.22 -3.62
CA TYR A 82 -27.50 25.86 -4.73
C TYR A 82 -27.74 27.38 -4.82
N ALA A 83 -28.84 27.88 -4.25
CA ALA A 83 -29.13 29.31 -4.19
C ALA A 83 -28.38 30.05 -3.08
N LEU A 84 -27.73 29.34 -2.14
CA LEU A 84 -27.10 29.94 -0.95
C LEU A 84 -25.75 30.63 -1.24
N GLY A 85 -25.16 30.41 -2.41
CA GLY A 85 -23.94 31.10 -2.84
C GLY A 85 -22.68 30.67 -2.08
N HIS A 86 -22.66 29.47 -1.50
CA HIS A 86 -21.47 28.89 -0.87
C HIS A 86 -20.61 28.12 -1.88
N TRP A 87 -19.30 28.03 -1.62
CA TRP A 87 -18.42 27.18 -2.42
C TRP A 87 -18.66 25.70 -2.09
N ALA A 88 -18.78 24.88 -3.12
CA ALA A 88 -18.84 23.42 -3.04
C ALA A 88 -17.89 22.82 -4.07
N GLY A 89 -17.21 21.74 -3.71
CA GLY A 89 -16.23 21.09 -4.57
C GLY A 89 -15.56 19.90 -3.94
N VAL A 90 -14.53 19.39 -4.62
CA VAL A 90 -13.69 18.29 -4.14
C VAL A 90 -12.29 18.85 -3.91
N LEU A 91 -11.71 18.58 -2.74
CA LEU A 91 -10.29 18.75 -2.51
C LEU A 91 -9.59 17.41 -2.76
N PRO A 92 -8.85 17.23 -3.88
CA PRO A 92 -8.20 15.96 -4.18
C PRO A 92 -7.07 15.69 -3.19
N ARG A 93 -7.03 14.47 -2.64
CA ARG A 93 -5.91 13.97 -1.83
C ARG A 93 -5.09 12.99 -2.65
N THR A 94 -3.80 13.28 -2.78
CA THR A 94 -2.81 12.36 -3.34
C THR A 94 -1.97 11.74 -2.22
N VAL A 95 -1.41 10.56 -2.48
CA VAL A 95 -0.42 9.91 -1.61
C VAL A 95 0.80 9.63 -2.48
N GLY A 96 1.98 9.99 -1.99
CA GLY A 96 3.24 9.77 -2.68
C GLY A 96 4.39 9.59 -1.70
N PHE A 97 5.53 9.14 -2.21
CA PHE A 97 6.78 9.02 -1.47
C PHE A 97 7.59 10.30 -1.62
N GLY A 98 8.28 10.70 -0.55
CA GLY A 98 9.28 11.76 -0.62
C GLY A 98 10.60 11.26 -1.22
N PRO A 99 11.59 12.15 -1.39
CA PRO A 99 12.92 11.74 -1.81
C PRO A 99 13.56 10.76 -0.81
N PRO A 100 14.46 9.86 -1.27
CA PRO A 100 15.20 8.98 -0.39
C PRO A 100 16.03 9.77 0.62
N VAL A 101 16.17 9.22 1.82
CA VAL A 101 17.00 9.77 2.89
C VAL A 101 17.96 8.68 3.33
N ASP A 102 19.25 8.97 3.25
CA ASP A 102 20.30 8.00 3.55
C ASP A 102 20.33 7.63 5.04
N ASP A 103 20.71 6.39 5.34
CA ASP A 103 21.10 6.00 6.69
C ASP A 103 22.35 6.82 7.07
N PRO A 104 22.40 7.46 8.25
CA PRO A 104 23.60 8.16 8.74
C PRO A 104 24.88 7.30 8.78
N ARG A 105 24.74 5.96 8.75
CA ARG A 105 25.84 5.00 8.69
C ARG A 105 26.06 4.39 7.31
N LEU A 106 25.33 4.84 6.29
CA LEU A 106 25.56 4.41 4.91
C LEU A 106 27.00 4.74 4.52
N THR A 107 27.65 3.79 3.85
CA THR A 107 29.01 4.04 3.35
C THR A 107 28.96 5.18 2.33
N PRO A 108 29.81 6.22 2.46
CA PRO A 108 29.80 7.33 1.52
C PRO A 108 29.98 6.88 0.06
N GLY A 109 29.23 7.50 -0.86
CA GLY A 109 29.30 7.21 -2.29
C GLY A 109 28.42 6.06 -2.77
N ILE A 110 27.56 5.51 -1.91
CA ILE A 110 26.48 4.60 -2.34
C ILE A 110 25.24 5.44 -2.65
N ASP A 111 24.87 5.48 -3.93
CA ASP A 111 23.65 6.15 -4.37
C ASP A 111 22.41 5.25 -4.20
N PRO A 112 21.22 5.83 -3.97
CA PRO A 112 19.98 5.06 -4.00
C PRO A 112 19.76 4.41 -5.38
N PRO A 113 19.38 3.13 -5.45
CA PRO A 113 19.06 2.47 -6.71
C PRO A 113 17.92 3.14 -7.49
N ASP A 114 17.89 2.95 -8.81
CA ASP A 114 16.87 3.54 -9.70
C ASP A 114 15.42 3.18 -9.29
N TYR A 115 15.21 1.95 -8.81
CA TYR A 115 13.89 1.49 -8.34
C TYR A 115 13.43 2.18 -7.05
N ILE A 116 14.32 2.91 -6.36
CA ILE A 116 14.03 3.75 -5.19
C ILE A 116 13.76 5.20 -5.62
N THR A 117 14.64 5.77 -6.44
CA THR A 117 14.55 7.18 -6.86
C THR A 117 13.33 7.45 -7.73
N GLY A 118 12.93 6.46 -8.55
CA GLY A 118 11.70 6.48 -9.34
C GLY A 118 10.50 5.80 -8.67
N TYR A 119 10.58 5.45 -7.39
CA TYR A 119 9.56 4.62 -6.75
C TYR A 119 8.21 5.35 -6.66
N GLY A 120 7.22 4.80 -7.36
CA GLY A 120 5.81 5.05 -7.14
C GLY A 120 5.10 3.72 -6.94
N ARG A 121 4.27 3.61 -5.89
CA ARG A 121 3.47 2.40 -5.71
C ARG A 121 2.54 2.25 -6.91
N PRO A 122 2.55 1.10 -7.62
CA PRO A 122 1.58 0.85 -8.68
C PRO A 122 0.17 0.94 -8.08
N THR A 123 -0.67 1.85 -8.61
CA THR A 123 -2.04 2.10 -8.12
C THR A 123 -3.10 1.38 -8.91
#